data_AF-A0A3R7II98-F1
#
_entry.id   AF-A0A3R7II98-F1
#
_cell.length_a   1.000
_cell.length_b   1.000
_cell.length_c   1.000
_cell.angle_alpha   90.00
_cell.angle_beta   90.00
_cell.angle_gamma   90.00
#
_symmetry.space_group_name_H-M   'P 1'
#
loop_
_entity.id
_entity.type
_entity.pdbx_description
1 polymer ?
#
loop_
_entity_poly.entity_id
_entity_poly.type
_entity_poly.pdbx_seq_one_letter_code
_entity_poly.pdbx_strand_id
1 'polypeptide(L)'
;MNALAAKCIAGVVVLLALVVGVLYVRELRAELADTAHQLETSQQDVTDRDGTIRRLQQDAADKARQQAQLDRTQGAIATTLSATQQENRRLLDENAALRAWSDTRLPDDVIRMHTSPALTGADDYIAGMPDGDALHIPGDGTQH
;
A
#
# COMPACT_ATOMS: atom_id res chain seq x y z
N MET A 1 60.82 -84.83 -12.12
CA MET A 1 60.26 -83.52 -11.73
C MET A 1 59.43 -83.75 -10.48
N ASN A 2 59.80 -83.12 -9.36
CA ASN A 2 59.42 -83.57 -8.03
C ASN A 2 58.03 -83.07 -7.64
N ALA A 3 57.16 -83.94 -7.13
CA ALA A 3 55.79 -83.63 -6.71
C ALA A 3 55.68 -82.46 -5.71
N LEU A 4 56.78 -82.18 -5.00
CA LEU A 4 56.92 -81.06 -4.07
C LEU A 4 56.92 -79.71 -4.79
N ALA A 5 57.58 -79.60 -5.95
CA ALA A 5 57.58 -78.39 -6.77
C ALA A 5 56.18 -78.07 -7.34
N ALA A 6 55.42 -79.09 -7.75
CA ALA A 6 54.05 -78.93 -8.22
C ALA A 6 53.11 -78.40 -7.12
N LYS A 7 53.25 -78.89 -5.89
CA LYS A 7 52.47 -78.41 -4.73
C LYS A 7 52.81 -76.97 -4.37
N CYS A 8 54.09 -76.59 -4.42
CA CYS A 8 54.51 -75.20 -4.18
C CYS A 8 53.93 -74.24 -5.23
N ILE A 9 53.95 -74.62 -6.52
CA ILE A 9 53.37 -73.81 -7.59
C ILE A 9 51.86 -73.64 -7.39
N ALA A 10 51.14 -74.72 -7.06
CA ALA A 10 49.71 -74.66 -6.78
C ALA A 10 49.39 -73.72 -5.59
N GLY A 11 50.18 -73.79 -4.51
CA GLY A 11 50.01 -72.89 -3.36
C GLY A 11 50.22 -71.42 -3.70
N VAL A 12 51.23 -71.10 -4.52
CA VAL A 12 51.48 -69.73 -4.99
C VAL A 12 50.33 -69.22 -5.86
N VAL A 13 49.79 -70.05 -6.76
CA VAL A 13 48.66 -69.66 -7.60
C VAL A 13 47.42 -69.36 -6.76
N VAL A 14 47.13 -70.18 -5.75
CA VAL A 14 46.01 -69.92 -4.83
C VAL A 14 46.21 -68.64 -4.03
N LEU A 15 47.42 -68.40 -3.53
CA LEU A 15 47.73 -67.15 -2.83
C LEU A 15 47.57 -65.93 -3.74
N LEU A 16 48.03 -65.99 -4.99
CA LEU A 16 47.86 -64.91 -5.95
C LEU A 16 46.38 -64.66 -6.25
N ALA A 17 45.58 -65.71 -6.43
CA ALA A 17 44.14 -65.58 -6.64
C ALA A 17 43.44 -64.91 -5.45
N LEU A 18 43.83 -65.25 -4.22
CA LEU A 18 43.31 -64.60 -3.01
C LEU A 18 43.72 -63.13 -2.93
N VAL A 19 44.99 -62.80 -3.24
CA VAL A 19 45.46 -61.41 -3.25
C VAL A 19 44.69 -60.59 -4.28
N VAL A 20 44.51 -61.10 -5.50
CA VAL A 20 43.71 -60.43 -6.55
C VAL A 20 42.27 -60.25 -6.10
N GLY A 21 41.66 -61.27 -5.49
CA GLY A 21 40.30 -61.18 -4.96
C GLY A 21 40.17 -60.10 -3.87
N VAL A 22 41.14 -60.01 -2.95
CA VAL A 22 41.16 -58.98 -1.91
C VAL A 22 41.32 -57.58 -2.50
N LEU A 23 42.22 -57.40 -3.48
CA LEU A 23 42.40 -56.12 -4.16
C LEU A 23 41.13 -55.69 -4.90
N TYR A 24 40.48 -56.62 -5.60
CA TYR A 24 39.22 -56.36 -6.30
C TYR A 24 38.10 -55.91 -5.35
N VAL A 25 37.93 -56.61 -4.22
CA VAL A 25 36.93 -56.23 -3.20
C VAL A 25 37.27 -54.88 -2.58
N ARG A 26 38.56 -54.56 -2.40
CA ARG A 26 38.98 -53.27 -1.87
C ARG A 26 38.64 -52.13 -2.82
N GLU A 27 38.90 -52.30 -4.11
CA GLU A 27 38.59 -51.29 -5.13
C GLU A 27 37.08 -51.05 -5.22
N LEU A 28 36.29 -52.14 -5.25
CA LEU A 28 34.84 -52.03 -5.27
C LEU A 28 34.27 -51.31 -4.03
N ARG A 29 34.87 -51.55 -2.85
CA ARG A 29 34.50 -50.83 -1.63
C ARG A 29 34.91 -49.35 -1.69
N ALA A 30 36.03 -49.03 -2.33
CA ALA A 30 36.46 -47.65 -2.51
C ALA A 30 35.51 -46.89 -3.45
N GLU A 31 35.11 -47.49 -4.57
CA GLU A 31 34.12 -46.91 -5.49
C GLU A 31 32.75 -46.71 -4.83
N LEU A 32 32.29 -47.69 -4.04
CA LEU A 32 31.05 -47.55 -3.27
C LEU A 32 31.14 -46.45 -2.21
N ALA A 33 32.28 -46.30 -1.54
CA ALA A 33 32.49 -45.24 -0.57
C ALA A 33 32.53 -43.85 -1.23
N ASP A 34 33.18 -43.73 -2.39
CA ASP A 34 33.26 -42.47 -3.12
C ASP A 34 31.90 -42.06 -3.67
N THR A 35 31.15 -42.99 -4.27
CA THR A 35 29.78 -42.72 -4.75
C THR A 35 28.82 -42.38 -3.61
N ALA A 36 28.93 -43.04 -2.45
CA ALA A 36 28.15 -42.69 -1.27
C ALA A 36 28.46 -41.28 -0.76
N HIS A 37 29.75 -40.91 -0.73
CA HIS A 37 30.17 -39.57 -0.33
C HIS A 37 29.71 -38.48 -1.33
N GLN A 38 29.77 -38.77 -2.64
CA GLN A 38 29.23 -37.87 -3.67
C GLN A 38 27.72 -37.69 -3.52
N LEU A 39 26.99 -38.76 -3.21
CA LEU A 39 25.55 -38.68 -2.98
C LEU A 39 25.23 -37.85 -1.73
N GLU A 40 25.96 -38.05 -0.63
CA GLU A 40 25.79 -37.28 0.60
C GLU A 40 26.07 -35.78 0.38
N THR A 41 27.18 -35.45 -0.31
CA THR A 41 27.52 -34.06 -0.63
C THR A 41 26.47 -33.42 -1.55
N SER A 42 25.97 -34.15 -2.55
CA SER A 42 24.90 -33.66 -3.41
C SER A 42 23.58 -33.46 -2.65
N GLN A 43 23.24 -34.34 -1.71
CA GLN A 43 22.04 -34.18 -0.87
C GLN A 43 22.16 -32.98 0.05
N GLN A 44 23.35 -32.75 0.61
CA GLN A 44 23.62 -31.58 1.43
C GLN A 44 23.49 -30.28 0.61
N ASP A 45 24.07 -30.22 -0.59
CA ASP A 45 23.93 -29.06 -1.49
C ASP A 45 22.47 -28.79 -1.86
N VAL A 46 21.68 -29.84 -2.16
CA VAL A 46 20.23 -29.69 -2.39
C VAL A 46 19.52 -29.14 -1.16
N THR A 47 19.84 -29.66 0.04
CA THR A 47 19.23 -29.20 1.30
C THR A 47 19.57 -27.73 1.59
N ASP A 48 20.80 -27.33 1.35
CA ASP A 48 21.27 -25.95 1.54
C ASP A 48 20.61 -25.00 0.53
N ARG A 49 20.47 -25.44 -0.72
CA ARG A 49 19.73 -24.71 -1.76
C ARG A 49 18.25 -24.58 -1.42
N ASP A 50 17.60 -25.64 -0.96
CA ASP A 50 16.20 -25.61 -0.54
C ASP A 50 16.00 -24.65 0.63
N GLY A 51 16.93 -24.62 1.59
CA GLY A 51 16.94 -23.64 2.68
C GLY A 51 17.06 -22.21 2.16
N THR A 52 17.90 -21.99 1.15
CA THR A 52 18.09 -20.68 0.51
C THR A 52 16.86 -20.26 -0.30
N ILE A 53 16.27 -21.16 -1.08
CA ILE A 53 15.03 -20.92 -1.82
C ILE A 53 13.90 -20.54 -0.86
N ARG A 54 13.76 -21.27 0.26
CA ARG A 54 12.74 -20.96 1.27
C ARG A 54 12.91 -19.55 1.85
N ARG A 55 14.14 -19.14 2.16
CA ARG A 55 14.44 -17.78 2.62
C ARG A 55 14.10 -16.73 1.56
N LEU A 56 14.51 -16.96 0.31
CA LEU A 56 14.20 -16.05 -0.80
C LEU A 56 12.69 -15.92 -1.04
N GLN A 57 11.93 -17.02 -0.91
CA GLN A 57 10.48 -17.00 -1.01
C GLN A 57 9.84 -16.21 0.13
N GLN A 58 10.33 -16.37 1.36
CA GLN A 58 9.87 -15.59 2.51
C GLN A 58 10.15 -14.09 2.31
N ASP A 59 11.39 -13.74 1.92
CA ASP A 59 11.78 -12.36 1.64
C ASP A 59 10.95 -11.73 0.52
N ALA A 60 10.65 -12.49 -0.54
CA ALA A 60 9.80 -12.04 -1.64
C ALA A 60 8.36 -11.81 -1.17
N ALA A 61 7.81 -12.69 -0.35
CA ALA A 61 6.48 -12.53 0.22
C ALA A 61 6.39 -11.31 1.13
N ASP A 62 7.40 -11.07 1.95
CA ASP A 62 7.45 -9.91 2.84
C ASP A 62 7.61 -8.60 2.07
N LYS A 63 8.47 -8.57 1.05
CA LYS A 63 8.57 -7.42 0.13
C LYS A 63 7.26 -7.14 -0.59
N ALA A 64 6.55 -8.17 -1.06
CA ALA A 64 5.25 -7.99 -1.70
C ALA A 64 4.21 -7.37 -0.74
N ARG A 65 4.20 -7.79 0.52
CA ARG A 65 3.34 -7.20 1.56
C ARG A 65 3.70 -5.74 1.83
N GLN A 66 4.99 -5.43 1.95
CA GLN A 66 5.48 -4.06 2.14
C GLN A 66 5.11 -3.17 0.95
N GLN A 67 5.27 -3.66 -0.28
CA GLN A 67 4.88 -2.92 -1.48
C GLN A 67 3.37 -2.65 -1.50
N ALA A 68 2.54 -3.66 -1.22
CA ALA A 68 1.10 -3.46 -1.15
C ALA A 68 0.70 -2.44 -0.07
N GLN A 69 1.42 -2.38 1.05
CA GLN A 69 1.19 -1.37 2.08
C GLN A 69 1.61 0.03 1.64
N LEU A 70 2.74 0.16 0.93
CA LEU A 70 3.18 1.41 0.36
C LEU A 70 2.18 1.93 -0.67
N ASP A 71 1.70 1.07 -1.57
CA ASP A 71 0.73 1.44 -2.61
C ASP A 71 -0.59 1.93 -1.99
N ARG A 72 -1.09 1.25 -0.95
CA ARG A 72 -2.28 1.71 -0.20
C ARG A 72 -2.06 3.07 0.45
N THR A 73 -0.89 3.26 1.07
CA THR A 73 -0.54 4.52 1.74
C THR A 73 -0.44 5.66 0.73
N GLN A 74 0.22 5.44 -0.40
CA GLN A 74 0.32 6.41 -1.49
C GLN A 74 -1.07 6.76 -2.05
N GLY A 75 -1.94 5.77 -2.26
CA GLY A 75 -3.32 6.01 -2.70
C GLY A 75 -4.13 6.84 -1.70
N ALA A 76 -3.99 6.58 -0.40
CA ALA A 76 -4.63 7.37 0.66
C ALA A 76 -4.11 8.81 0.70
N ILE A 77 -2.79 9.00 0.59
CA ILE A 77 -2.17 10.33 0.52
C ILE A 77 -2.66 11.09 -0.71
N ALA A 78 -2.66 10.46 -1.88
CA ALA A 78 -3.12 11.08 -3.13
C ALA A 78 -4.60 11.52 -3.03
N THR A 79 -5.44 10.65 -2.46
CA THR A 79 -6.86 10.97 -2.21
C THR A 79 -7.00 12.16 -1.27
N THR A 80 -6.27 12.16 -0.16
CA THR A 80 -6.31 13.23 0.85
C THR A 80 -5.81 14.56 0.28
N LEU A 81 -4.74 14.52 -0.51
CA LEU A 81 -4.17 15.68 -1.18
C LEU A 81 -5.18 16.26 -2.18
N SER A 82 -5.83 15.42 -2.99
CA SER A 82 -6.83 15.87 -3.95
C SER A 82 -8.04 16.53 -3.27
N ALA A 83 -8.54 15.95 -2.18
CA ALA A 83 -9.63 16.53 -1.39
C ALA A 83 -9.21 17.87 -0.78
N THR A 84 -8.00 17.95 -0.20
CA THR A 84 -7.46 19.18 0.38
C THR A 84 -7.28 20.29 -0.67
N GLN A 85 -6.82 19.94 -1.88
CA GLN A 85 -6.69 20.89 -2.98
C GLN A 85 -8.05 21.37 -3.51
N GLN A 86 -9.04 20.49 -3.57
CA GLN A 86 -10.40 20.87 -3.95
C GLN A 86 -11.02 21.82 -2.91
N GLU A 87 -10.87 21.52 -1.63
CA GLU A 87 -11.36 22.37 -0.54
C GLU A 87 -10.67 23.73 -0.53
N ASN A 88 -9.34 23.77 -0.70
CA ASN A 88 -8.62 25.05 -0.79
C ASN A 88 -9.10 25.89 -1.97
N ARG A 89 -9.31 25.29 -3.15
CA ARG A 89 -9.86 26.02 -4.31
C ARG A 89 -11.25 26.58 -4.02
N ARG A 90 -12.12 25.76 -3.44
CA ARG A 90 -13.46 26.19 -3.03
C ARG A 90 -13.40 27.37 -2.06
N LEU A 91 -12.56 27.29 -1.03
CA LEU A 91 -12.39 28.37 -0.05
C LEU A 91 -11.83 29.64 -0.68
N LEU A 92 -10.90 29.52 -1.63
CA LEU A 92 -10.38 30.67 -2.39
C LEU A 92 -11.47 31.34 -3.22
N ASP A 93 -12.28 30.55 -3.93
CA ASP A 93 -13.38 31.05 -4.77
C ASP A 93 -14.47 31.72 -3.92
N GLU A 94 -14.88 31.08 -2.81
CA GLU A 94 -15.86 31.63 -1.86
C GLU A 94 -15.35 32.93 -1.22
N ASN A 95 -14.07 33.00 -0.86
CA ASN A 95 -13.48 34.21 -0.29
C ASN A 95 -13.43 35.35 -1.32
N ALA A 96 -13.09 35.06 -2.58
CA ALA A 96 -13.12 36.04 -3.65
C ALA A 96 -14.53 36.58 -3.91
N ALA A 97 -15.54 35.70 -3.92
CA ALA A 97 -16.94 36.08 -4.06
C ALA A 97 -17.41 36.98 -2.89
N LEU A 98 -17.03 36.65 -1.66
CA LEU A 98 -17.37 37.44 -0.48
C LEU A 98 -16.77 38.84 -0.53
N ARG A 99 -15.50 38.96 -0.95
CA ARG A 99 -14.85 40.27 -1.15
C ARG A 99 -15.56 41.08 -2.24
N ALA A 100 -15.90 40.46 -3.37
CA ALA A 100 -16.62 41.14 -4.44
C ALA A 100 -18.00 41.66 -3.98
N TRP A 101 -18.71 40.88 -3.16
CA TRP A 101 -19.96 41.32 -2.55
C TRP A 101 -19.74 42.49 -1.56
N SER A 102 -18.71 42.42 -0.70
CA SER A 102 -18.45 43.51 0.25
C SER A 102 -18.02 44.81 -0.42
N ASP A 103 -17.32 44.71 -1.57
CA ASP A 103 -16.87 45.86 -2.35
C ASP A 103 -18.00 46.49 -3.18
N THR A 104 -19.14 45.81 -3.32
CA THR A 104 -20.30 46.33 -4.04
C THR A 104 -20.97 47.46 -3.24
N ARG A 105 -21.18 48.64 -3.86
CA ARG A 105 -21.86 49.77 -3.20
C ARG A 105 -23.27 49.38 -2.75
N LEU A 106 -23.62 49.76 -1.51
CA LEU A 106 -24.96 49.55 -0.99
C LEU A 106 -25.99 50.33 -1.83
N PRO A 107 -27.19 49.77 -2.05
CA PRO A 107 -28.28 50.48 -2.72
C PRO A 107 -28.68 51.74 -1.96
N ASP A 108 -29.00 52.81 -2.70
CA ASP A 108 -29.35 54.12 -2.13
C ASP A 108 -30.54 54.06 -1.16
N ASP A 109 -31.48 53.14 -1.37
CA ASP A 109 -32.63 52.94 -0.47
C ASP A 109 -32.19 52.44 0.92
N VAL A 110 -31.20 51.55 0.98
CA VAL A 110 -30.65 51.05 2.25
C VAL A 110 -29.84 52.14 2.94
N ILE A 111 -29.08 52.92 2.17
CA ILE A 111 -28.34 54.09 2.69
C ILE A 111 -29.32 55.11 3.28
N ARG A 112 -30.42 55.41 2.57
CA ARG A 112 -31.47 56.33 3.02
C ARG A 112 -32.15 55.85 4.30
N MET A 113 -32.42 54.55 4.42
CA MET A 113 -33.02 53.96 5.62
C MET A 113 -32.06 54.01 6.83
N HIS A 114 -30.77 53.76 6.63
CA HIS A 114 -29.78 53.86 7.70
C HIS A 114 -29.50 55.33 8.09
N THR A 115 -29.69 56.26 7.15
CA THR A 115 -29.60 57.71 7.39
C THR A 115 -30.92 58.26 7.96
N SER A 116 -31.58 57.51 8.84
CA SER A 116 -32.76 58.00 9.55
C SER A 116 -32.35 59.19 10.43
N PRO A 117 -33.13 60.28 10.45
CA PRO A 117 -32.90 61.41 11.35
C PRO A 117 -32.80 60.92 12.80
N ALA A 118 -31.86 61.49 13.57
CA ALA A 118 -31.78 61.23 15.00
C ALA A 118 -33.07 61.75 15.66
N LEU A 119 -33.93 60.84 16.10
CA LEU A 119 -35.14 61.18 16.85
C LEU A 119 -34.72 61.55 18.27
N THR A 120 -34.71 62.84 18.57
CA THR A 120 -34.27 63.39 19.86
C THR A 120 -35.37 63.44 20.92
N GLY A 121 -36.61 63.09 20.58
CA GLY A 121 -37.74 63.05 21.50
C GLY A 121 -38.98 62.36 20.91
N ALA A 122 -40.00 62.15 21.74
CA ALA A 122 -41.25 61.49 21.34
C ALA A 122 -42.06 62.28 20.30
N ASP A 123 -41.94 63.61 20.30
CA ASP A 123 -42.64 64.49 19.35
C ASP A 123 -42.09 64.35 17.92
N ASP A 124 -40.77 64.19 17.78
CA ASP A 124 -40.11 63.95 16.48
C ASP A 124 -40.56 62.62 15.84
N TYR A 125 -40.92 61.64 16.67
CA TYR A 125 -41.42 60.34 16.20
C TYR A 125 -42.84 60.43 15.63
N ILE A 126 -43.73 61.19 16.29
CA ILE A 126 -45.13 61.34 15.87
C ILE A 126 -45.22 62.20 14.59
N ALA A 127 -44.36 63.20 14.43
CA ALA A 127 -44.38 64.09 13.25
C ALA A 127 -43.98 63.39 11.94
N GLY A 128 -43.22 62.29 12.01
CA GLY A 128 -42.76 61.53 10.84
C GLY A 128 -43.66 60.34 10.47
N MET A 129 -44.71 60.07 11.25
CA MET A 129 -45.60 58.94 11.01
C MET A 129 -46.61 59.33 9.91
N PRO A 130 -46.61 58.68 8.73
CA PRO A 130 -47.63 58.94 7.73
C PRO A 130 -49.01 58.59 8.31
N ASP A 131 -50.01 59.45 8.07
CA ASP A 131 -51.40 59.14 8.41
C ASP A 131 -51.74 57.77 7.84
N GLY A 132 -52.15 56.85 8.72
CA GLY A 132 -52.37 55.46 8.35
C GLY A 132 -53.42 55.36 7.26
N ASP A 133 -52.99 55.08 6.02
CA ASP A 133 -53.90 54.74 4.95
C ASP A 133 -54.64 53.46 5.34
N ALA A 134 -55.98 53.53 5.34
CA ALA A 134 -56.82 52.39 5.62
C ALA A 134 -56.52 51.28 4.61
N LEU A 135 -55.99 50.16 5.11
CA LEU A 135 -55.71 48.97 4.31
C LEU A 135 -56.99 48.54 3.58
N HIS A 136 -56.90 48.41 2.26
CA HIS A 136 -58.00 47.97 1.42
C HIS A 136 -58.47 46.59 1.88
N ILE A 137 -59.71 46.49 2.37
CA ILE A 137 -60.35 45.21 2.66
C ILE A 137 -60.48 44.48 1.31
N PRO A 138 -59.93 43.27 1.15
CA PRO A 138 -60.16 42.48 -0.05
C PRO A 138 -61.63 42.08 -0.06
N GLY A 139 -62.44 42.85 -0.79
CA GLY A 139 -63.86 42.63 -1.00
C GLY A 139 -64.08 41.57 -2.08
N ASP A 140 -64.75 40.50 -1.66
CA ASP A 140 -65.43 39.51 -2.47
C ASP A 140 -66.23 40.14 -3.63
N GLY A 141 -66.10 39.54 -4.81
CA GLY A 141 -66.69 40.01 -6.06
C GLY A 141 -66.73 38.87 -7.08
N THR A 142 -67.68 37.96 -6.87
CA THR A 142 -68.09 36.92 -7.82
C THR A 142 -68.93 37.51 -8.98
N GLN A 143 -68.80 36.89 -10.17
CA GLN A 143 -69.67 36.97 -11.39
C GLN A 143 -69.48 38.24 -12.26
N HIS A 144 -69.34 38.18 -13.60
CA HIS A 144 -69.87 37.29 -14.63
C HIS A 144 -68.88 37.04 -15.78
#